data_AF-A0A015K7F7-F1
#
_entry.id   AF-A0A015K7F7-F1
#
_cell.length_a   1.000
_cell.length_b   1.000
_cell.length_c   1.000
_cell.angle_alpha   90.00
_cell.angle_beta   90.00
_cell.angle_gamma   90.00
#
_symmetry.space_group_name_H-M   'P 1'
#
loop_
_entity.id
_entity.type
_entity.pdbx_description
1 polymer ?
#
loop_
_entity_poly.entity_id
_entity_poly.type
_entity_poly.pdbx_seq_one_letter_code
_entity_poly.pdbx_strand_id
1 'polypeptide(L)'
;MFAFKEYLDDPEVWYIVDGQHPTEYDAKTIVVSSPEKSHYKDFDKWGKKLVRYMPVWKFEEINKCREKLFNDLDKKQVMDLYLKWGGIPRFILENANDKTEQKKLDNAISICTEDIIKYIGEGDTQEDTSHKLVHIVTNPLEDRTEYPLYSEKIIKFASRYVGEKVTSKLLRYRLISEMNVALKFGKSNQVFGNLFEEVALRLLRNGGVFKV
;
A
#
# COMPACT_ATOMS: atom_id res chain seq x y z
N MET A 1 13.06 8.31 -29.78
CA MET A 1 11.63 8.11 -30.09
C MET A 1 11.29 8.22 -31.58
N PHE A 2 12.10 8.90 -32.41
CA PHE A 2 11.81 9.06 -33.85
C PHE A 2 11.77 7.75 -34.67
N ALA A 3 12.48 6.70 -34.26
CA ALA A 3 12.59 5.44 -35.02
C ALA A 3 11.31 4.59 -35.05
N PHE A 4 10.29 4.91 -34.24
CA PHE A 4 9.09 4.09 -34.12
C PHE A 4 7.81 4.81 -34.56
N LYS A 5 7.89 6.09 -34.94
CA LYS A 5 6.71 6.91 -35.23
C LYS A 5 5.83 6.31 -36.34
N GLU A 6 6.47 5.82 -37.40
CA GLU A 6 5.77 5.22 -38.56
C GLU A 6 4.94 3.97 -38.17
N TYR A 7 5.34 3.24 -37.12
CA TYR A 7 4.58 2.09 -36.62
C TYR A 7 3.46 2.49 -35.67
N LEU A 8 3.57 3.65 -35.01
CA LEU A 8 2.58 4.09 -34.03
C LEU A 8 1.34 4.72 -34.70
N ASP A 9 1.46 5.12 -35.96
CA ASP A 9 0.32 5.58 -36.78
C ASP A 9 -0.50 4.40 -37.37
N ASP A 10 -0.16 3.14 -37.05
CA ASP A 10 -0.92 1.94 -37.46
C ASP A 10 -1.88 1.47 -36.32
N PRO A 11 -3.20 1.43 -36.55
CA PRO A 11 -4.17 0.99 -35.53
C PRO A 11 -4.09 -0.50 -35.16
N GLU A 12 -3.37 -1.32 -35.93
CA GLU A 12 -3.10 -2.72 -35.60
C GLU A 12 -1.92 -2.92 -34.65
N VAL A 13 -1.12 -1.87 -34.42
CA VAL A 13 0.01 -1.90 -33.50
C VAL A 13 -0.43 -1.67 -32.06
N TRP A 14 0.22 -2.40 -31.15
CA TRP A 14 0.06 -2.23 -29.71
C TRP A 14 1.22 -1.40 -29.15
N TYR A 15 0.89 -0.23 -28.60
CA TYR A 15 1.83 0.66 -27.95
C TYR A 15 1.75 0.47 -26.43
N ILE A 16 2.75 -0.19 -25.84
CA ILE A 16 2.82 -0.42 -24.40
C ILE A 16 3.79 0.58 -23.77
N VAL A 17 3.28 1.39 -22.86
CA VAL A 17 4.04 2.42 -22.15
C VAL A 17 4.12 2.03 -20.68
N ASP A 18 5.33 1.77 -20.20
CA ASP A 18 5.57 1.39 -18.79
C ASP A 18 6.31 2.52 -18.06
N GLY A 19 5.67 3.08 -17.03
CA GLY A 19 6.27 4.09 -16.15
C GLY A 19 6.66 5.41 -16.83
N GLN A 20 6.12 5.70 -18.01
CA GLN A 20 6.42 6.90 -18.81
C GLN A 20 5.12 7.58 -19.25
N HIS A 21 5.23 8.85 -19.66
CA HIS A 21 4.10 9.56 -20.25
C HIS A 21 3.84 9.06 -21.68
N PRO A 22 2.62 8.60 -21.99
CA PRO A 22 2.28 8.20 -23.34
C PRO A 22 2.19 9.43 -24.26
N THR A 23 2.46 9.21 -25.54
CA THR A 23 2.20 10.18 -26.62
C THR A 23 1.03 9.67 -27.44
N GLU A 24 0.17 10.58 -27.90
CA GLU A 24 -1.05 10.22 -28.61
C GLU A 24 -0.70 9.80 -30.04
N TYR A 25 -1.16 8.59 -30.42
CA TYR A 25 -0.97 7.96 -31.71
C TYR A 25 -2.21 7.11 -32.05
N ASP A 26 -2.34 6.68 -33.31
CA ASP A 26 -3.47 5.85 -33.76
C ASP A 26 -3.40 4.40 -33.24
N ALA A 27 -2.22 3.94 -32.81
CA ALA A 27 -2.00 2.63 -32.22
C ALA A 27 -2.80 2.39 -30.92
N LYS A 28 -3.14 1.12 -30.69
CA LYS A 28 -3.81 0.64 -29.47
C LYS A 28 -2.86 0.80 -28.28
N THR A 29 -3.14 1.79 -27.42
CA THR A 29 -2.23 2.18 -26.34
C THR A 29 -2.60 1.53 -25.00
N ILE A 30 -1.66 0.82 -24.38
CA ILE A 30 -1.74 0.34 -22.99
C ILE A 30 -0.73 1.12 -22.16
N VAL A 31 -1.19 1.76 -21.09
CA VAL A 31 -0.33 2.45 -20.13
C VAL A 31 -0.28 1.63 -18.85
N VAL A 32 0.92 1.23 -18.45
CA VAL A 32 1.22 0.61 -17.17
C VAL A 32 1.88 1.67 -16.30
N SER A 33 1.24 2.01 -15.20
CA SER A 33 1.67 3.09 -14.32
C SER A 33 1.32 2.79 -12.87
N SER A 34 2.07 3.41 -11.95
CA SER A 34 1.64 3.55 -10.58
C SER A 34 0.28 4.31 -10.52
N PRO A 35 -0.49 4.15 -9.44
CA PRO A 35 -1.76 4.88 -9.25
C PRO A 35 -1.59 6.40 -9.06
N GLU A 36 -0.39 6.93 -9.26
CA GLU A 36 -0.12 8.35 -9.13
C GLU A 36 -0.65 9.09 -10.36
N LYS A 37 -1.60 10.00 -10.12
CA LYS A 37 -2.29 10.75 -11.17
C LYS A 37 -1.33 11.55 -12.05
N SER A 38 -0.19 11.99 -11.51
CA SER A 38 0.83 12.73 -12.27
C SER A 38 1.28 11.95 -13.51
N HIS A 39 1.39 10.63 -13.44
CA HIS A 39 1.91 9.76 -14.51
C HIS A 39 0.94 9.58 -15.68
N TYR A 40 -0.37 9.59 -15.42
CA TYR A 40 -1.38 9.33 -16.45
C TYR A 40 -2.38 10.47 -16.67
N LYS A 41 -2.22 11.64 -16.02
CA LYS A 41 -3.16 12.77 -16.14
C LYS A 41 -3.46 13.21 -17.56
N ASP A 42 -2.51 13.07 -18.47
CA ASP A 42 -2.68 13.48 -19.87
C ASP A 42 -3.36 12.38 -20.68
N PHE A 43 -3.00 11.12 -20.43
CA PHE A 43 -3.74 9.95 -20.91
C PHE A 43 -5.20 9.94 -20.44
N ASP A 44 -5.45 10.41 -19.22
CA ASP A 44 -6.79 10.48 -18.63
C ASP A 44 -7.72 11.42 -19.42
N LYS A 45 -7.18 12.36 -20.19
CA LYS A 45 -7.94 13.27 -21.05
C LYS A 45 -8.30 12.64 -22.39
N TRP A 46 -7.71 11.51 -22.75
CA TRP A 46 -7.93 10.86 -24.04
C TRP A 46 -9.21 10.03 -23.99
N GLY A 47 -10.23 10.47 -24.73
CA GLY A 47 -11.42 9.71 -25.12
C GLY A 47 -11.97 8.70 -24.09
N LYS A 48 -12.43 7.56 -24.62
CA LYS A 48 -12.93 6.45 -23.81
C LYS A 48 -11.77 5.52 -23.46
N LYS A 49 -11.56 5.26 -22.18
CA LYS A 49 -10.49 4.42 -21.65
C LYS A 49 -11.03 3.28 -20.79
N LEU A 50 -10.30 2.18 -20.78
CA LEU A 50 -10.53 1.06 -19.88
C LEU A 50 -9.44 1.07 -18.81
N VAL A 51 -9.81 1.40 -17.58
CA VAL A 51 -8.90 1.34 -16.43
C VAL A 51 -9.00 -0.04 -15.80
N ARG A 52 -7.84 -0.64 -15.49
CA ARG A 52 -7.71 -1.89 -14.75
C ARG A 52 -6.66 -1.73 -13.66
N TYR A 53 -6.90 -2.32 -12.50
CA TYR A 53 -6.01 -2.28 -11.35
C TYR A 53 -5.31 -3.61 -11.17
N MET A 54 -3.99 -3.57 -10.98
CA MET A 54 -3.21 -4.76 -10.62
C MET A 54 -3.19 -4.92 -9.10
N PRO A 55 -3.79 -6.00 -8.55
CA PRO A 55 -3.64 -6.29 -7.13
C PRO A 55 -2.23 -6.80 -6.83
N VAL A 56 -1.88 -6.82 -5.55
CA VAL A 56 -0.71 -7.56 -5.08
C VAL A 56 -0.87 -9.07 -5.25
N TRP A 57 0.23 -9.80 -5.28
CA TRP A 57 0.23 -11.24 -5.54
C TRP A 57 -0.36 -12.02 -4.38
N LYS A 58 -1.09 -13.08 -4.69
CA LYS A 58 -1.52 -14.09 -3.70
C LYS A 58 -0.31 -14.90 -3.24
N PHE A 59 -0.40 -15.49 -2.04
CA PHE A 59 0.71 -16.30 -1.50
C PHE A 59 1.05 -17.48 -2.41
N GLU A 60 0.07 -18.07 -3.09
CA GLU A 60 0.28 -19.18 -4.03
C GLU A 60 1.19 -18.76 -5.19
N GLU A 61 1.01 -17.55 -5.71
CA GLU A 61 1.84 -16.97 -6.78
C GLU A 61 3.27 -16.71 -6.28
N ILE A 62 3.39 -16.14 -5.07
CA ILE A 62 4.68 -15.91 -4.41
C ILE A 62 5.43 -17.22 -4.19
N ASN A 63 4.78 -18.26 -3.63
CA ASN A 63 5.43 -19.53 -3.36
C ASN A 63 5.83 -20.25 -4.65
N LYS A 64 5.01 -20.15 -5.71
CA LYS A 64 5.36 -20.71 -7.03
C LYS A 64 6.56 -20.01 -7.66
N CYS A 65 6.68 -18.69 -7.47
CA CYS A 65 7.85 -17.92 -7.89
C CYS A 65 9.10 -18.29 -7.08
N ARG A 66 8.96 -18.39 -5.76
CA ARG A 66 10.02 -18.85 -4.84
C ARG A 66 10.60 -20.20 -5.30
N GLU A 67 9.75 -21.19 -5.53
CA GLU A 67 10.18 -22.53 -5.95
C GLU A 67 10.99 -22.55 -7.26
N LYS A 68 10.75 -21.59 -8.15
CA LYS A 68 11.40 -21.53 -9.48
C LYS A 68 12.62 -20.62 -9.54
N LEU A 69 12.58 -19.48 -8.87
CA LEU A 69 13.55 -18.39 -9.03
C LEU A 69 14.32 -18.04 -7.75
N PHE A 70 13.79 -18.39 -6.59
CA PHE A 70 14.38 -18.07 -5.27
C PHE A 70 14.37 -19.32 -4.38
N ASN A 71 14.94 -20.41 -4.90
CA ASN A 71 14.90 -21.73 -4.26
C ASN A 71 15.77 -21.82 -2.99
N ASP A 72 16.65 -20.85 -2.79
CA ASP A 72 17.46 -20.62 -1.58
C ASP A 72 16.62 -20.08 -0.42
N LEU A 73 15.47 -19.45 -0.69
CA LEU A 73 14.59 -18.93 0.34
C LEU A 73 13.70 -20.02 0.91
N ASP A 74 13.71 -20.14 2.24
CA ASP A 74 12.83 -21.02 2.97
C ASP A 74 11.36 -20.56 2.89
N LYS A 75 10.44 -21.52 2.76
CA LYS A 75 9.01 -21.24 2.62
C LYS A 75 8.42 -20.55 3.85
N LYS A 76 8.89 -20.90 5.06
CA LYS A 76 8.41 -20.27 6.30
C LYS A 76 8.90 -18.82 6.37
N GLN A 77 10.17 -18.57 6.05
CA GLN A 77 10.70 -17.21 5.95
C GLN A 77 9.87 -16.34 4.99
N VAL A 78 9.56 -16.87 3.80
CA VAL A 78 8.74 -16.18 2.79
C VAL A 78 7.31 -15.93 3.30
N MET A 79 6.72 -16.88 4.02
CA MET A 79 5.40 -16.69 4.65
C MET A 79 5.43 -15.59 5.72
N ASP A 80 6.44 -15.57 6.58
CA ASP A 80 6.57 -14.53 7.61
C ASP A 80 6.71 -13.14 6.99
N LEU A 81 7.49 -13.02 5.90
CA LEU A 81 7.60 -11.80 5.11
C LEU A 81 6.29 -11.44 4.42
N TYR A 82 5.54 -12.40 3.89
CA TYR A 82 4.23 -12.17 3.28
C TYR A 82 3.22 -11.65 4.31
N LEU A 83 3.19 -12.23 5.52
CA LEU A 83 2.32 -11.75 6.60
C LEU A 83 2.70 -10.34 7.09
N LYS A 84 3.98 -9.97 6.96
CA LYS A 84 4.50 -8.64 7.32
C LYS A 84 4.22 -7.60 6.24
N TRP A 85 4.66 -7.86 5.01
CA TRP A 85 4.67 -6.93 3.88
C TRP A 85 3.43 -7.04 2.98
N GLY A 86 2.62 -8.07 3.12
CA GLY A 86 1.56 -8.43 2.17
C GLY A 86 2.12 -9.11 0.93
N GLY A 87 1.54 -8.86 -0.25
CA GLY A 87 1.83 -9.60 -1.50
C GLY A 87 2.78 -8.93 -2.49
N ILE A 88 3.76 -8.13 -2.06
CA ILE A 88 4.73 -7.48 -2.95
C ILE A 88 6.00 -8.36 -3.11
N PRO A 89 6.24 -8.98 -4.29
CA PRO A 89 7.37 -9.89 -4.49
C PRO A 89 8.74 -9.28 -4.16
N ARG A 90 8.94 -8.00 -4.48
CA ARG A 90 10.19 -7.28 -4.22
C ARG A 90 10.66 -7.37 -2.76
N PHE A 91 9.75 -7.22 -1.80
CA PHE A 91 10.11 -7.23 -0.37
C PHE A 91 10.13 -8.63 0.25
N ILE A 92 9.46 -9.60 -0.37
CA ILE A 92 9.26 -10.95 0.16
C ILE A 92 10.27 -11.94 -0.44
N LEU A 93 10.70 -11.70 -1.68
CA LEU A 93 11.59 -12.58 -2.44
C LEU A 93 12.93 -11.88 -2.70
N GLU A 94 12.97 -10.89 -3.58
CA GLU A 94 14.20 -10.23 -4.02
C GLU A 94 15.00 -9.66 -2.84
N ASN A 95 14.32 -8.97 -1.93
CA ASN A 95 14.94 -8.31 -0.76
C ASN A 95 14.69 -9.09 0.55
N ALA A 96 14.40 -10.39 0.49
CA ALA A 96 14.05 -11.19 1.67
C ALA A 96 15.14 -11.16 2.75
N ASN A 97 16.40 -11.20 2.32
CA ASN A 97 17.58 -11.23 3.19
C ASN A 97 18.24 -9.85 3.38
N ASP A 98 17.75 -8.80 2.71
CA ASP A 98 18.31 -7.45 2.81
C ASP A 98 17.72 -6.71 4.02
N LYS A 99 18.49 -6.65 5.11
CA LYS A 99 18.08 -5.97 6.35
C LYS A 99 17.77 -4.48 6.16
N THR A 100 18.43 -3.80 5.23
CA THR A 100 18.22 -2.37 4.95
C THR A 100 16.88 -2.16 4.28
N GLU A 101 16.54 -3.00 3.30
CA GLU A 101 15.24 -2.99 2.64
C GLU A 101 14.13 -3.40 3.61
N GLN A 102 14.38 -4.41 4.44
CA GLN A 102 13.42 -4.86 5.46
C GLN A 102 13.07 -3.76 6.47
N LYS A 103 14.03 -2.88 6.81
CA LYS A 103 13.82 -1.75 7.73
C LYS A 103 12.96 -0.63 7.11
N LYS A 104 12.82 -0.58 5.79
CA LYS A 104 11.98 0.45 5.14
C LYS A 104 10.52 0.38 5.57
N LEU A 105 10.00 -0.79 5.95
CA LEU A 105 8.63 -0.87 6.49
C LEU A 105 8.52 -0.17 7.84
N ASP A 106 9.47 -0.44 8.74
CA ASP A 106 9.48 0.17 10.07
C ASP A 106 9.64 1.69 9.97
N ASN A 107 10.49 2.16 9.05
CA ASN A 107 10.63 3.59 8.76
C ASN A 107 9.31 4.18 8.23
N ALA A 108 8.65 3.52 7.27
CA ALA A 108 7.36 3.98 6.73
C ALA A 108 6.30 4.07 7.82
N ILE A 109 6.20 3.06 8.70
CA ILE A 109 5.32 3.09 9.87
C ILE A 109 5.69 4.27 10.78
N SER A 110 6.97 4.53 11.02
CA SER A 110 7.42 5.60 11.92
C SER A 110 7.14 7.02 11.43
N ILE A 111 7.07 7.24 10.12
CA ILE A 111 6.78 8.56 9.53
C ILE A 111 5.30 8.75 9.17
N CYS A 112 4.53 7.67 9.09
CA CYS A 112 3.09 7.69 8.80
C CYS A 112 2.28 8.62 9.72
N THR A 113 1.45 9.50 9.16
CA THR A 113 0.50 10.36 9.88
C THR A 113 -0.93 9.83 9.77
N GLU A 114 -1.90 10.54 10.36
CA GLU A 114 -3.33 10.24 10.22
C GLU A 114 -3.83 10.37 8.77
N ASP A 115 -3.07 11.01 7.87
CA ASP A 115 -3.42 11.11 6.45
C ASP A 115 -3.57 9.75 5.78
N ILE A 116 -2.91 8.70 6.31
CA ILE A 116 -3.08 7.34 5.81
C ILE A 116 -4.53 6.85 5.84
N ILE A 117 -5.31 7.32 6.83
CA ILE A 117 -6.71 6.93 7.02
C ILE A 117 -7.55 7.46 5.85
N LYS A 118 -7.21 8.64 5.32
CA LYS A 118 -7.94 9.25 4.20
C LYS A 118 -7.87 8.41 2.93
N TYR A 119 -6.79 7.64 2.75
CA TYR A 119 -6.64 6.77 1.58
C TYR A 119 -7.36 5.42 1.74
N ILE A 120 -7.67 5.00 2.97
CA ILE A 120 -8.28 3.69 3.21
C ILE A 120 -9.79 3.81 2.99
N GLY A 121 -10.27 3.25 1.89
CA GLY A 121 -11.68 3.26 1.51
C GLY A 121 -12.06 4.30 0.45
N GLU A 122 -11.30 5.39 0.28
CA GLU A 122 -11.57 6.43 -0.71
C GLU A 122 -10.28 7.01 -1.33
N GLY A 123 -10.20 7.09 -2.67
CA GLY A 123 -9.46 8.13 -3.39
C GLY A 123 -7.93 8.02 -3.54
N ASP A 124 -7.42 8.65 -4.61
CA ASP A 124 -6.03 8.60 -5.09
C ASP A 124 -4.97 9.03 -4.06
N THR A 125 -3.85 8.32 -4.08
CA THR A 125 -2.69 8.54 -3.19
C THR A 125 -1.78 9.66 -3.72
N GLN A 126 -1.36 10.56 -2.83
CA GLN A 126 -0.10 11.28 -2.97
C GLN A 126 0.96 10.57 -2.10
N GLU A 127 2.19 10.46 -2.63
CA GLU A 127 3.44 9.99 -2.02
C GLU A 127 3.89 8.51 -2.11
N ASP A 128 5.20 8.38 -2.30
CA ASP A 128 6.05 7.17 -2.41
C ASP A 128 6.08 6.25 -1.17
N THR A 129 5.56 6.71 -0.04
CA THR A 129 5.49 5.97 1.24
C THR A 129 4.27 5.06 1.34
N SER A 130 3.26 5.28 0.48
CA SER A 130 1.96 4.62 0.53
C SER A 130 2.03 3.12 0.23
N HIS A 131 2.73 2.70 -0.82
CA HIS A 131 2.69 1.30 -1.31
C HIS A 131 3.29 0.26 -0.35
N LYS A 132 4.04 0.69 0.67
CA LYS A 132 4.56 -0.21 1.72
C LYS A 132 3.54 -0.44 2.83
N LEU A 133 2.63 0.52 3.02
CA LEU A 133 1.67 0.53 4.11
C LEU A 133 0.27 0.16 3.65
N VAL A 134 -0.08 0.43 2.40
CA VAL A 134 -1.36 0.13 1.80
C VAL A 134 -1.18 -0.48 0.42
N HIS A 135 -2.11 -1.35 0.05
CA HIS A 135 -2.16 -2.05 -1.22
C HIS A 135 -3.47 -1.81 -1.93
N ILE A 136 -3.40 -1.88 -3.26
CA ILE A 136 -4.60 -1.95 -4.09
C ILE A 136 -5.13 -3.38 -4.04
N VAL A 137 -6.41 -3.47 -3.69
CA VAL A 137 -7.27 -4.63 -3.83
C VAL A 137 -8.33 -4.27 -4.86
N THR A 138 -8.77 -5.25 -5.63
CA THR A 138 -9.71 -5.05 -6.74
C THR A 138 -10.64 -6.26 -6.83
N ASN A 139 -11.72 -6.13 -7.60
CA ASN A 139 -12.70 -7.18 -7.82
C ASN A 139 -12.15 -8.25 -8.80
N PRO A 140 -11.70 -9.43 -8.31
CA PRO A 140 -11.20 -10.49 -9.17
C PRO A 140 -12.35 -11.36 -9.69
N LEU A 141 -12.03 -12.35 -10.52
CA LEU A 141 -12.98 -13.31 -11.12
C LEU A 141 -13.97 -13.98 -10.15
N GLU A 142 -13.58 -14.08 -8.87
CA GLU A 142 -14.36 -14.75 -7.83
C GLU A 142 -15.50 -13.85 -7.29
N ASP A 143 -15.37 -12.53 -7.41
CA ASP A 143 -16.40 -11.58 -7.00
C ASP A 143 -17.36 -11.35 -8.17
N ARG A 144 -18.57 -11.92 -8.07
CA ARG A 144 -19.68 -11.71 -9.02
C ARG A 144 -20.23 -10.28 -8.89
N THR A 145 -19.43 -9.28 -9.21
CA THR A 145 -19.87 -7.89 -9.22
C THR A 145 -20.55 -7.53 -10.55
N GLU A 146 -21.39 -6.50 -10.54
CA GLU A 146 -21.96 -5.90 -11.77
C GLU A 146 -20.88 -5.18 -12.60
N TYR A 147 -19.70 -4.96 -12.04
CA TYR A 147 -18.61 -4.21 -12.65
C TYR A 147 -17.63 -5.11 -13.42
N PRO A 148 -16.95 -4.58 -14.45
CA PRO A 148 -15.89 -5.31 -15.13
C PRO A 148 -14.80 -5.79 -14.17
N LEU A 149 -14.19 -6.93 -14.47
CA LEU A 149 -13.09 -7.47 -13.66
C LEU A 149 -11.95 -6.47 -13.56
N TYR A 150 -11.34 -6.39 -12.37
CA TYR A 150 -10.21 -5.51 -12.06
C TYR A 150 -10.50 -4.01 -12.26
N SER A 151 -11.77 -3.58 -12.29
CA SER A 151 -12.12 -2.16 -12.51
C SER A 151 -12.30 -1.37 -11.22
N GLU A 152 -12.47 -2.04 -10.08
CA GLU A 152 -12.61 -1.37 -8.79
C GLU A 152 -11.25 -1.17 -8.11
N LYS A 153 -11.07 0.00 -7.49
CA LYS A 153 -9.89 0.33 -6.69
C LYS A 153 -10.28 0.40 -5.23
N ILE A 154 -9.82 -0.55 -4.44
CA ILE A 154 -10.00 -0.56 -2.99
C ILE A 154 -8.62 -0.50 -2.36
N ILE A 155 -8.37 0.51 -1.54
CA ILE A 155 -7.10 0.62 -0.82
C ILE A 155 -7.28 0.02 0.58
N LYS A 156 -6.44 -0.96 0.92
CA LYS A 156 -6.41 -1.60 2.24
C LYS A 156 -5.00 -1.55 2.82
N PHE A 157 -4.85 -1.71 4.12
CA PHE A 157 -3.53 -1.94 4.70
C PHE A 157 -2.81 -3.10 4.03
N ALA A 158 -1.50 -2.96 3.86
CA ALA A 158 -0.65 -3.93 3.18
C ALA A 158 -0.76 -5.33 3.80
N SER A 159 -0.89 -5.37 5.13
CA SER A 159 -1.12 -6.58 5.90
C SER A 159 -1.83 -6.24 7.22
N ARG A 160 -2.29 -7.28 7.92
CA ARG A 160 -2.79 -7.14 9.29
C ARG A 160 -1.73 -6.57 10.22
N TYR A 161 -0.48 -7.02 10.10
CA TYR A 161 0.65 -6.52 10.89
C TYR A 161 0.81 -5.00 10.73
N VAL A 162 0.77 -4.51 9.49
CA VAL A 162 0.87 -3.07 9.20
C VAL A 162 -0.30 -2.30 9.80
N GLY A 163 -1.53 -2.78 9.60
CA GLY A 163 -2.72 -2.15 10.15
C GLY A 163 -2.64 -2.01 11.67
N GLU A 164 -2.29 -3.09 12.38
CA GLU A 164 -2.14 -3.06 13.84
C GLU A 164 -1.06 -2.08 14.31
N LYS A 165 0.10 -2.04 13.64
CA LYS A 165 1.20 -1.13 13.99
C LYS A 165 0.86 0.33 13.72
N VAL A 166 0.26 0.63 12.58
CA VAL A 166 -0.17 2.00 12.23
C VAL A 166 -1.26 2.46 13.19
N THR A 167 -2.31 1.68 13.42
CA THR A 167 -3.39 2.04 14.35
C THR A 167 -2.87 2.26 15.77
N SER A 168 -2.00 1.37 16.27
CA SER A 168 -1.41 1.51 17.60
C SER A 168 -0.59 2.81 17.73
N LYS A 169 0.19 3.15 16.70
CA LYS A 169 0.97 4.38 16.67
C LYS A 169 0.08 5.62 16.68
N LEU A 170 -0.94 5.67 15.82
CA LEU A 170 -1.82 6.83 15.71
C LEU A 170 -2.61 7.06 17.00
N LEU A 171 -3.14 5.99 17.62
CA LEU A 171 -3.79 6.08 18.92
C LEU A 171 -2.85 6.66 19.98
N ARG A 172 -1.60 6.19 20.04
CA ARG A 172 -0.59 6.70 20.98
C ARG A 172 -0.29 8.18 20.75
N TYR A 173 -0.15 8.61 19.50
CA TYR A 173 0.09 10.01 19.16
C TYR A 173 -1.09 10.89 19.59
N ARG A 174 -2.31 10.49 19.26
CA ARG A 174 -3.54 11.21 19.62
C ARG A 174 -3.66 11.38 21.13
N LEU A 175 -3.44 10.32 21.90
CA LEU A 175 -3.42 10.37 23.36
C LEU A 175 -2.41 11.39 23.90
N ILE A 176 -1.17 11.35 23.41
CA ILE A 176 -0.12 12.28 23.85
C ILE A 176 -0.50 13.72 23.49
N SER A 177 -1.05 13.95 22.29
CA SER A 177 -1.47 15.28 21.84
C SER A 177 -2.59 15.83 22.73
N GLU A 178 -3.58 15.00 23.04
CA GLU A 178 -4.71 15.31 23.90
C GLU A 178 -4.23 15.57 25.34
N MET A 179 -3.32 14.74 25.89
CA MET A 179 -2.69 14.97 27.19
C MET A 179 -1.94 16.30 27.26
N ASN A 180 -1.18 16.65 26.22
CA ASN A 180 -0.45 17.90 26.16
C ASN A 180 -1.40 19.12 26.14
N VAL A 181 -2.55 19.01 25.47
CA VAL A 181 -3.60 20.06 25.50
C VAL A 181 -4.20 20.17 26.90
N ALA A 182 -4.57 19.05 27.52
CA ALA A 182 -5.15 19.04 28.87
C ALA A 182 -4.19 19.65 29.91
N LEU A 183 -2.90 19.30 29.87
CA LEU A 183 -1.86 19.85 30.74
C LEU A 183 -1.64 21.35 30.52
N LYS A 184 -1.64 21.82 29.27
CA LYS A 184 -1.42 23.24 28.94
C LYS A 184 -2.60 24.13 29.35
N PHE A 185 -3.83 23.64 29.26
CA PHE A 185 -5.02 24.44 29.49
C PHE A 185 -5.76 24.11 30.78
N GLY A 186 -5.25 23.20 31.61
CA GLY A 186 -5.83 22.83 32.90
C GLY A 186 -7.24 22.23 32.82
N LYS A 187 -7.68 21.78 31.64
CA LYS A 187 -9.00 21.19 31.41
C LYS A 187 -8.89 19.67 31.44
N SER A 188 -9.21 19.05 32.57
CA SER A 188 -9.45 17.60 32.62
C SER A 188 -10.84 17.31 32.08
N ASN A 189 -10.96 16.44 31.07
CA ASN A 189 -12.25 15.96 30.57
C ASN A 189 -12.47 14.50 31.00
N GLN A 190 -13.68 14.13 31.42
CA GLN A 190 -14.04 12.77 31.86
C GLN A 190 -13.68 11.68 30.82
N VAL A 191 -13.82 12.03 29.54
CA VAL A 191 -13.46 11.18 28.40
C VAL A 191 -11.96 10.81 28.41
N PHE A 192 -11.10 11.68 28.93
CA PHE A 192 -9.65 11.46 28.98
C PHE A 192 -9.26 10.48 30.08
N GLY A 193 -9.95 10.50 31.23
CA GLY A 193 -9.73 9.52 32.29
C GLY A 193 -9.99 8.10 31.78
N ASN A 194 -11.13 7.93 31.09
CA ASN A 194 -11.53 6.64 30.54
C ASN A 194 -10.59 6.17 29.42
N LEU A 195 -10.15 7.07 28.54
CA LEU A 195 -9.27 6.71 27.42
C LEU A 195 -7.83 6.41 27.88
N PHE A 196 -7.31 7.17 28.86
CA PHE A 196 -6.03 6.88 29.51
C PHE A 196 -6.09 5.53 30.22
N GLU A 197 -7.17 5.26 30.97
CA GLU A 197 -7.38 3.99 31.65
C GLU A 197 -7.40 2.82 30.66
N GLU A 198 -8.13 2.93 29.54
CA GLU A 198 -8.18 1.87 28.53
C GLU A 198 -6.79 1.56 27.94
N VAL A 199 -5.98 2.59 27.71
CA VAL A 199 -4.62 2.43 27.16
C VAL A 199 -3.66 1.91 28.22
N ALA A 200 -3.73 2.42 29.44
CA ALA A 200 -2.96 1.91 30.57
C ALA A 200 -3.29 0.42 30.80
N LEU A 201 -4.56 0.03 30.75
CA LEU A 201 -5.00 -1.36 30.86
C LEU A 201 -4.45 -2.21 29.71
N ARG A 202 -4.47 -1.73 28.46
CA ARG A 202 -3.89 -2.47 27.31
C ARG A 202 -2.37 -2.61 27.43
N LEU A 203 -1.67 -1.59 27.92
CA LEU A 203 -0.23 -1.64 28.15
C LEU A 203 0.13 -2.54 29.33
N LEU A 204 -0.62 -2.48 30.43
CA LEU A 204 -0.42 -3.29 31.63
C LEU A 204 -0.77 -4.77 31.39
N ARG A 205 -1.78 -5.07 30.56
CA ARG A 205 -2.13 -6.45 30.17
C ARG A 205 -1.03 -7.16 29.40
N ASN A 206 -0.18 -6.43 28.69
CA ASN A 206 0.94 -6.99 27.94
C ASN A 206 2.22 -7.18 28.79
N GLY A 207 2.19 -6.73 30.06
CA GLY A 207 3.34 -6.78 30.97
C GLY A 207 4.47 -5.82 30.58
N GLY A 208 5.32 -5.48 31.56
CA GLY A 208 6.48 -4.61 31.36
C GLY A 208 7.30 -4.48 32.64
N VAL A 209 8.61 -4.25 32.49
CA VAL A 209 9.50 -3.97 33.63
C VAL A 209 9.38 -2.49 33.98
N PHE A 210 8.69 -2.19 35.07
CA PHE A 210 8.66 -0.85 35.65
C PHE A 210 9.84 -0.71 36.58
N LYS A 211 10.75 0.22 36.27
CA LYS A 211 11.77 0.63 37.25
C LYS A 211 11.06 1.46 38.32
N VAL A 212 10.97 0.88 39.52
CA VAL A 212 10.61 1.57 40.75
C VAL A 212 11.83 2.33 41.26
#